data_AF-A0A4R7FSM9-F1
#
_entry.id   AF-A0A4R7FSM9-F1
#
_cell.length_a   1.000
_cell.length_b   1.000
_cell.length_c   1.000
_cell.angle_alpha   90.00
_cell.angle_beta   90.00
_cell.angle_gamma   90.00
#
_symmetry.space_group_name_H-M   'P 1'
#
loop_
_entity.id
_entity.type
_entity.pdbx_description
1 polymer ?
#
loop_
_entity_poly.entity_id
_entity_poly.type
_entity_poly.pdbx_seq_one_letter_code
_entity_poly.pdbx_strand_id
1 'polypeptide(L)'
;MTDPLAAQDSGVRVVVAGTGGGVGVTTVAALLFEGMRSRPLGAPQLLDHAGGDVGTRLPSGDEVARIDPLVRLQDAGRHAARIALDVLARPHDLLVIVAPRTPLGLADARALLTEVDGSTGLQGRRRTVLALDAPFGPVRDADELESLRSDFERRSVHAIPTDPALAVGGRIAMPRLARPTRRAAHDLAAHVADLVSRHRAGVGG
;
A
#
# COMPACT_ATOMS: atom_id res chain seq x y z
N MET A 1 3.80 -24.23 25.46
CA MET A 1 2.48 -23.65 25.16
C MET A 1 2.73 -22.21 24.75
N THR A 2 2.92 -21.98 23.45
CA THR A 2 3.30 -20.68 22.89
C THR A 2 2.09 -19.75 22.95
N ASP A 3 2.29 -18.55 23.50
CA ASP A 3 1.24 -17.53 23.60
C ASP A 3 0.71 -17.18 22.20
N PRO A 4 -0.57 -17.41 21.88
CA PRO A 4 -1.14 -17.06 20.58
C PRO A 4 -1.05 -15.57 20.27
N LEU A 5 -0.89 -14.69 21.27
CA LEU A 5 -0.65 -13.26 21.07
C LEU A 5 0.80 -12.96 20.68
N ALA A 6 1.78 -13.75 21.12
CA ALA A 6 3.18 -13.60 20.70
C ALA A 6 3.39 -14.02 19.22
N ALA A 7 2.64 -15.01 18.75
CA ALA A 7 2.62 -15.39 17.32
C ALA A 7 1.93 -14.34 16.43
N GLN A 8 1.07 -13.49 17.00
CA GLN A 8 0.45 -12.37 16.28
C GLN A 8 1.41 -11.21 16.03
N ASP A 9 2.58 -11.19 16.68
CA ASP A 9 3.60 -10.14 16.54
C ASP A 9 4.82 -10.58 15.71
N SER A 10 4.85 -11.85 15.28
CA SER A 10 5.97 -12.45 14.52
C SER A 10 5.72 -12.52 13.00
N GLY A 11 5.03 -11.53 12.43
CA GLY A 11 4.64 -11.50 11.02
C GLY A 11 4.97 -10.16 10.34
N VAL A 12 4.92 -10.13 9.02
CA VAL A 12 5.05 -8.88 8.26
C VAL A 12 3.69 -8.22 8.16
N ARG A 13 3.57 -7.00 8.67
CA ARG A 13 2.38 -6.17 8.48
C ARG A 13 2.65 -5.10 7.42
N VAL A 14 1.82 -5.08 6.39
CA VAL A 14 1.76 -4.01 5.39
C VAL A 14 0.65 -3.07 5.80
N VAL A 15 0.98 -1.83 6.15
CA VAL A 15 0.01 -0.80 6.51
C VAL A 15 -0.16 0.16 5.35
N VAL A 16 -1.38 0.27 4.83
CA VAL A 16 -1.75 1.20 3.75
C VAL A 16 -2.42 2.41 4.38
N ALA A 17 -1.82 3.58 4.25
CA ALA A 17 -2.28 4.79 4.92
C ALA A 17 -2.27 6.00 3.98
N GLY A 18 -3.35 6.77 4.00
CA GLY A 18 -3.51 7.97 3.19
C GLY A 18 -2.94 9.22 3.85
N THR A 19 -2.44 10.15 3.03
CA THR A 19 -2.11 11.52 3.47
C THR A 19 -3.36 12.36 3.76
N GLY A 20 -4.53 11.96 3.26
CA GLY A 20 -5.80 12.65 3.45
C GLY A 20 -7.02 11.76 3.22
N GLY A 21 -8.22 12.33 3.36
CA GLY A 21 -9.48 11.63 3.07
C GLY A 21 -9.73 11.51 1.57
N GLY A 22 -10.29 10.38 1.12
CA GLY A 22 -10.66 10.18 -0.28
C GLY A 22 -9.49 9.97 -1.25
N VAL A 23 -8.27 9.76 -0.75
CA VAL A 23 -7.05 9.61 -1.57
C VAL A 23 -6.88 8.22 -2.19
N GLY A 24 -7.86 7.32 -2.01
CA GLY A 24 -7.83 5.98 -2.61
C GLY A 24 -7.20 4.87 -1.75
N VAL A 25 -7.02 5.07 -0.44
CA VAL A 25 -6.42 4.07 0.48
C VAL A 25 -7.05 2.68 0.32
N THR A 26 -8.37 2.60 0.43
CA THR A 26 -9.15 1.37 0.30
C THR A 26 -9.05 0.75 -1.10
N THR A 27 -8.98 1.58 -2.14
CA THR A 27 -8.74 1.11 -3.51
C THR A 27 -7.37 0.47 -3.64
N VAL A 28 -6.32 1.11 -3.11
CA VAL A 28 -4.95 0.59 -3.12
C VAL A 28 -4.86 -0.70 -2.30
N ALA A 29 -5.47 -0.74 -1.11
CA ALA A 29 -5.52 -1.94 -0.28
C ALA A 29 -6.20 -3.12 -1.02
N ALA A 30 -7.33 -2.88 -1.69
CA ALA A 30 -8.02 -3.90 -2.47
C ALA A 30 -7.19 -4.41 -3.67
N LEU A 31 -6.49 -3.51 -4.38
CA LEU A 31 -5.60 -3.88 -5.49
C LEU A 31 -4.38 -4.67 -5.02
N LEU A 32 -3.81 -4.29 -3.88
CA LEU A 32 -2.72 -5.00 -3.22
C LEU A 32 -3.16 -6.42 -2.80
N PHE A 33 -4.33 -6.54 -2.16
CA PHE A 33 -4.89 -7.84 -1.80
C PHE A 33 -5.08 -8.72 -3.05
N GLU A 34 -5.70 -8.18 -4.10
CA GLU A 34 -5.93 -8.92 -5.35
C GLU A 34 -4.62 -9.41 -5.97
N GLY A 35 -3.59 -8.57 -6.01
CA GLY A 35 -2.28 -8.96 -6.54
C GLY A 35 -1.53 -9.98 -5.69
N MET A 36 -1.85 -10.07 -4.39
CA MET A 36 -1.20 -11.00 -3.46
C MET A 36 -2.02 -12.26 -3.12
N ARG A 37 -3.29 -12.34 -3.55
CA ARG A 37 -4.21 -13.42 -3.14
C ARG A 37 -3.80 -14.83 -3.57
N SER A 38 -3.05 -14.94 -4.68
CA SER A 38 -2.65 -16.21 -5.28
C SER A 38 -1.21 -16.59 -4.98
N ARG A 39 -0.60 -16.02 -3.93
CA ARG A 39 0.77 -16.35 -3.52
C ARG A 39 0.86 -17.82 -3.06
N PRO A 40 2.03 -18.47 -3.21
CA PRO A 40 2.20 -19.88 -2.85
C PRO A 40 1.84 -20.22 -1.39
N LEU A 41 2.03 -19.28 -0.47
CA LEU A 41 1.75 -19.46 0.97
C LEU A 41 0.32 -19.05 1.37
N GLY A 42 -0.46 -18.50 0.44
CA GLY A 42 -1.80 -17.96 0.68
C GLY A 42 -1.86 -16.43 0.57
N ALA A 43 -3.09 -15.91 0.62
CA ALA A 43 -3.38 -14.48 0.63
C ALA A 43 -3.02 -13.87 2.00
N PRO A 44 -2.66 -12.58 2.07
CA PRO A 44 -2.50 -11.90 3.35
C PRO A 44 -3.82 -11.84 4.13
N GLN A 45 -3.75 -11.88 5.46
CA GLN A 45 -4.90 -11.54 6.29
C GLN A 45 -5.24 -10.05 6.12
N LEU A 46 -6.46 -9.76 5.67
CA LEU A 46 -6.92 -8.39 5.44
C LEU A 46 -7.48 -7.81 6.75
N LEU A 47 -7.02 -6.61 7.12
CA LEU A 47 -7.48 -5.84 8.27
C LEU A 47 -8.03 -4.50 7.77
N ASP A 48 -9.28 -4.20 8.09
CA ASP A 48 -9.98 -3.01 7.62
C ASP A 48 -10.13 -1.98 8.76
N HIS A 49 -9.59 -0.77 8.56
CA HIS A 49 -9.80 0.35 9.47
C HIS A 49 -10.99 1.19 9.01
N ALA A 50 -12.13 0.95 9.66
CA ALA A 50 -13.38 1.71 9.61
C ALA A 50 -14.30 1.43 8.40
N GLY A 51 -15.38 0.69 8.67
CA GLY A 51 -16.58 0.64 7.82
C GLY A 51 -16.83 -0.69 7.10
N GLY A 52 -15.80 -1.53 6.92
CA GLY A 52 -15.94 -2.76 6.12
C GLY A 52 -15.88 -2.50 4.61
N ASP A 53 -15.43 -1.32 4.20
CA ASP A 53 -15.46 -0.87 2.82
C ASP A 53 -14.43 -1.61 1.94
N VAL A 54 -13.33 -2.12 2.50
CA VAL A 54 -12.32 -2.82 1.69
C VAL A 54 -12.93 -4.07 1.05
N GLY A 55 -13.71 -4.85 1.81
CA GLY A 55 -14.40 -6.04 1.31
C GLY A 55 -15.29 -5.75 0.10
N THR A 56 -15.96 -4.59 0.13
CA THR A 56 -16.83 -4.16 -0.98
C THR A 56 -16.06 -3.80 -2.25
N ARG A 57 -14.77 -3.45 -2.12
CA ARG A 57 -13.89 -3.07 -3.24
C ARG A 57 -13.16 -4.27 -3.87
N LEU A 58 -13.06 -5.41 -3.18
CA LEU A 58 -12.27 -6.57 -3.62
C LEU A 58 -12.74 -7.11 -4.98
N PRO A 59 -11.88 -7.10 -6.02
CA PRO A 59 -12.24 -7.51 -7.37
C PRO A 59 -12.89 -8.89 -7.47
N SER A 60 -12.29 -9.87 -6.79
CA SER A 60 -12.75 -11.26 -6.81
C SER A 60 -13.24 -11.71 -5.42
N GLY A 61 -13.71 -10.77 -4.59
CA GLY A 61 -14.13 -11.04 -3.20
C GLY A 61 -12.97 -11.36 -2.25
N ASP A 62 -13.29 -11.61 -0.98
CA ASP A 62 -12.38 -12.01 0.11
C ASP A 62 -12.19 -13.53 0.22
N GLU A 63 -13.02 -14.31 -0.47
CA GLU A 63 -12.88 -15.77 -0.54
C GLU A 63 -11.56 -16.18 -1.20
N VAL A 64 -10.72 -16.87 -0.44
CA VAL A 64 -9.41 -17.36 -0.88
C VAL A 64 -9.20 -18.79 -0.42
N ALA A 65 -8.47 -19.57 -1.22
CA ALA A 65 -8.21 -20.99 -0.92
C ALA A 65 -7.34 -21.18 0.34
N ARG A 66 -6.53 -20.19 0.70
CA ARG A 66 -5.62 -20.21 1.84
C ARG A 66 -5.28 -18.80 2.30
N ILE A 67 -5.23 -18.59 3.62
CA ILE A 67 -4.66 -17.40 4.26
C ILE A 67 -3.25 -17.72 4.75
N ASP A 68 -2.33 -16.80 4.51
CA ASP A 68 -0.97 -16.80 5.06
C ASP A 68 -0.98 -16.11 6.43
N PRO A 69 -0.83 -16.84 7.55
CA PRO A 69 -0.98 -16.27 8.89
C PRO A 69 0.14 -15.30 9.28
N LEU A 70 1.25 -15.25 8.51
CA LEU A 70 2.39 -14.39 8.80
C LEU A 70 2.39 -13.08 8.00
N VAL A 71 1.37 -12.84 7.17
CA VAL A 71 1.28 -11.60 6.39
C VAL A 71 -0.06 -10.94 6.65
N ARG A 72 -0.02 -9.69 7.06
CA ARG A 72 -1.20 -8.86 7.27
C ARG A 72 -1.18 -7.68 6.31
N LEU A 73 -2.32 -7.38 5.70
CA LEU A 73 -2.54 -6.18 4.92
C LEU A 73 -3.59 -5.35 5.62
N GLN A 74 -3.20 -4.19 6.14
CA GLN A 74 -4.06 -3.30 6.90
C GLN A 74 -4.38 -2.06 6.07
N ASP A 75 -5.66 -1.83 5.76
CA ASP A 75 -6.13 -0.48 5.44
C ASP A 75 -6.16 0.31 6.75
N ALA A 76 -5.48 1.45 6.81
CA ALA A 76 -5.41 2.33 7.98
C ALA A 76 -6.09 3.70 7.75
N GLY A 77 -6.81 3.86 6.64
CA GLY A 77 -7.48 5.09 6.29
C GLY A 77 -6.52 6.28 6.14
N ARG A 78 -7.02 7.50 6.42
CA ARG A 78 -6.35 8.79 6.17
C ARG A 78 -5.26 9.20 7.18
N HIS A 79 -4.63 8.23 7.85
CA HIS A 79 -3.86 8.49 9.07
C HIS A 79 -2.35 8.40 8.91
N ALA A 80 -1.81 8.53 7.69
CA ALA A 80 -0.38 8.30 7.43
C ALA A 80 0.55 9.12 8.34
N ALA A 81 0.34 10.43 8.46
CA ALA A 81 1.16 11.30 9.32
C ALA A 81 1.14 10.92 10.81
N ARG A 82 0.05 10.31 11.29
CA ARG A 82 -0.08 9.90 12.70
C ARG A 82 0.58 8.56 12.99
N ILE A 83 0.59 7.64 12.03
CA ILE A 83 0.96 6.24 12.28
C ILE A 83 2.28 5.82 11.62
N ALA A 84 2.82 6.59 10.68
CA ALA A 84 3.98 6.20 9.88
C ALA A 84 5.18 5.82 10.76
N LEU A 85 5.52 6.65 11.75
CA LEU A 85 6.64 6.39 12.66
C LEU A 85 6.39 5.17 13.55
N ASP A 86 5.17 5.01 14.08
CA ASP A 86 4.80 3.85 14.90
C ASP A 86 4.87 2.53 14.12
N VAL A 87 4.45 2.56 12.85
CA VAL A 87 4.58 1.42 11.93
C VAL A 87 6.06 1.11 11.72
N LEU A 88 6.85 2.11 11.35
CA LEU A 88 8.26 1.92 11.02
C LEU A 88 9.15 1.66 12.25
N ALA A 89 8.69 1.95 13.46
CA ALA A 89 9.37 1.53 14.69
C ALA A 89 9.45 0.00 14.83
N ARG A 90 8.54 -0.75 14.17
CA ARG A 90 8.57 -2.22 14.12
C ARG A 90 9.45 -2.68 12.96
N PRO A 91 10.52 -3.47 13.19
CA PRO A 91 11.56 -3.75 12.18
C PRO A 91 11.09 -4.41 10.88
N HIS A 92 9.97 -5.14 10.91
CA HIS A 92 9.47 -5.93 9.78
C HIS A 92 8.19 -5.37 9.17
N ASP A 93 7.63 -4.31 9.73
CA ASP A 93 6.46 -3.66 9.19
C ASP A 93 6.84 -2.82 7.96
N LEU A 94 5.92 -2.82 6.99
CA LEU A 94 6.00 -2.08 5.74
C LEU A 94 4.91 -1.02 5.72
N LEU A 95 5.24 0.15 5.17
CA LEU A 95 4.33 1.27 5.03
C LEU A 95 4.06 1.53 3.54
N VAL A 96 2.78 1.56 3.15
CA VAL A 96 2.34 2.05 1.84
C VAL A 96 1.63 3.37 2.08
N ILE A 97 2.26 4.48 1.68
CA ILE A 97 1.66 5.81 1.73
C ILE A 97 0.85 6.00 0.47
N VAL A 98 -0.42 6.38 0.61
CA VAL A 98 -1.29 6.73 -0.50
C VAL A 98 -1.50 8.24 -0.50
N ALA A 99 -1.20 8.88 -1.62
CA ALA A 99 -1.38 10.32 -1.77
C ALA A 99 -2.04 10.63 -3.12
N PRO A 100 -2.83 11.71 -3.22
CA PRO A 100 -3.39 12.10 -4.49
C PRO A 100 -2.29 12.66 -5.38
N ARG A 101 -2.30 12.30 -6.66
CA ARG A 101 -1.36 12.75 -7.68
C ARG A 101 -1.73 14.16 -8.14
N THR A 102 -1.53 15.11 -7.23
CA THR A 102 -1.77 16.55 -7.37
C THR A 102 -0.61 17.31 -6.72
N PRO A 103 -0.35 18.58 -7.06
CA PRO A 103 0.74 19.33 -6.44
C PRO A 103 0.72 19.32 -4.91
N LEU A 104 -0.46 19.50 -4.30
CA LEU A 104 -0.62 19.44 -2.84
C LEU A 104 -0.34 18.04 -2.29
N GLY A 105 -0.89 16.99 -2.92
CA GLY A 105 -0.66 15.61 -2.46
C GLY A 105 0.79 15.15 -2.62
N LEU A 106 1.51 15.63 -3.65
CA LEU A 106 2.94 15.40 -3.82
C LEU A 106 3.75 16.12 -2.74
N ALA A 107 3.38 17.35 -2.39
CA ALA A 107 4.01 18.10 -1.30
C ALA A 107 3.79 17.41 0.06
N ASP A 108 2.57 16.97 0.35
CA ASP A 108 2.22 16.24 1.59
C ASP A 108 2.99 14.92 1.68
N ALA A 109 3.06 14.16 0.58
CA ALA A 109 3.85 12.94 0.51
C ALA A 109 5.33 13.23 0.77
N ARG A 110 5.91 14.26 0.13
CA ARG A 110 7.31 14.65 0.33
C ARG A 110 7.60 15.05 1.77
N ALA A 111 6.70 15.81 2.41
CA ALA A 111 6.85 16.21 3.81
C ALA A 111 6.87 14.99 4.73
N LEU A 112 5.93 14.06 4.55
CA LEU A 112 5.88 12.82 5.32
C LEU A 112 7.12 11.94 5.09
N LEU A 113 7.59 11.84 3.85
CA LEU A 113 8.81 11.07 3.54
C LEU A 113 10.05 11.69 4.19
N THR A 114 10.16 13.02 4.17
CA THR A 114 11.23 13.76 4.86
C THR A 114 11.23 13.47 6.36
N GLU A 115 10.05 13.44 6.99
CA GLU A 115 9.89 13.11 8.40
C GLU A 115 10.29 11.66 8.71
N VAL A 116 9.85 10.71 7.87
CA VAL A 116 10.24 9.29 7.96
C VAL A 116 11.75 9.15 7.84
N ASP A 117 12.38 9.81 6.88
CA ASP A 117 13.83 9.74 6.68
C ASP A 117 14.60 10.34 7.85
N GLY A 118 14.14 11.49 8.37
CA GLY A 118 14.76 12.14 9.53
C GLY A 118 14.68 11.29 10.79
N SER A 119 13.62 10.50 10.96
CA SER A 119 13.36 9.72 12.18
C SER A 119 13.88 8.28 12.11
N THR A 120 13.89 7.67 10.93
CA THR A 120 14.16 6.23 10.75
C THR A 120 15.33 5.93 9.81
N GLY A 121 15.84 6.96 9.12
CA GLY A 121 16.90 6.84 8.12
C GLY A 121 16.55 5.91 6.97
N LEU A 122 17.59 5.37 6.32
CA LEU A 122 17.45 4.49 5.16
C LEU A 122 16.64 3.21 5.44
N GLN A 123 16.58 2.74 6.69
CA GLN A 123 15.88 1.51 7.03
C GLN A 123 14.35 1.67 6.99
N GLY A 124 13.80 2.80 7.45
CA GLY A 124 12.38 3.07 7.27
C GLY A 124 12.04 3.43 5.83
N ARG A 125 12.93 4.15 5.13
CA ARG A 125 12.80 4.45 3.69
C ARG A 125 12.63 3.18 2.84
N ARG A 126 13.51 2.19 3.02
CA ARG A 126 13.45 0.91 2.29
C ARG A 126 12.19 0.08 2.53
N ARG A 127 11.48 0.37 3.62
CA ARG A 127 10.22 -0.28 4.02
C ARG A 127 8.99 0.55 3.68
N THR A 128 9.19 1.67 2.99
CA THR A 128 8.13 2.60 2.61
C THR A 128 7.95 2.61 1.09
N VAL A 129 6.70 2.47 0.66
CA VAL A 129 6.28 2.56 -0.74
C VAL A 129 5.28 3.70 -0.86
N LEU A 130 5.42 4.53 -1.89
CA LEU A 130 4.50 5.59 -2.21
C LEU A 130 3.62 5.19 -3.40
N ALA A 131 2.30 5.16 -3.18
CA ALA A 131 1.28 4.99 -4.21
C ALA A 131 0.59 6.34 -4.46
N LEU A 132 0.83 6.91 -5.64
CA LEU A 132 0.22 8.15 -6.09
C LEU A 132 -1.01 7.82 -6.92
N ASP A 133 -2.19 8.01 -6.33
CA ASP A 133 -3.47 7.78 -7.00
C ASP A 133 -3.96 9.05 -7.68
N ALA A 134 -4.43 8.96 -8.92
CA ALA A 134 -4.94 10.11 -9.67
C ALA A 134 -6.47 10.07 -9.74
N PRO A 135 -7.20 10.51 -8.70
CA PRO A 135 -8.65 10.36 -8.66
C PRO A 135 -9.38 11.28 -9.66
N PHE A 136 -8.77 12.38 -10.10
CA PHE A 136 -9.45 13.42 -10.88
C PHE A 136 -8.67 13.89 -12.10
N GLY A 137 -9.16 13.51 -13.29
CA GLY A 137 -8.79 14.16 -14.55
C GLY A 137 -7.35 13.92 -15.02
N PRO A 138 -6.95 14.58 -16.13
CA PRO A 138 -5.60 14.49 -16.66
C PRO A 138 -4.60 15.16 -15.72
N VAL A 139 -3.54 14.44 -15.38
CA VAL A 139 -2.47 14.95 -14.50
C VAL A 139 -1.33 15.52 -15.36
N ARG A 140 -0.92 16.76 -15.06
CA ARG A 140 0.24 17.43 -15.66
C ARG A 140 1.28 17.71 -14.57
N ASP A 141 1.98 16.67 -14.16
CA ASP A 141 2.93 16.67 -13.02
C ASP A 141 4.18 15.84 -13.33
N ALA A 142 4.53 15.69 -14.60
CA ALA A 142 5.58 14.76 -15.02
C ALA A 142 6.93 15.10 -14.36
N ASP A 143 7.25 16.40 -14.26
CA ASP A 143 8.49 16.89 -13.67
C ASP A 143 8.50 16.70 -12.15
N GLU A 144 7.38 16.99 -11.47
CA GLU A 144 7.24 16.79 -10.03
C GLU A 144 7.28 15.31 -9.65
N LEU A 145 6.65 14.44 -10.43
CA LEU A 145 6.69 13.00 -10.25
C LEU A 145 8.11 12.45 -10.44
N GLU A 146 8.83 12.94 -11.45
CA GLU A 146 10.21 12.51 -11.70
C GLU A 146 11.19 13.05 -10.64
N SER A 147 10.99 14.28 -10.17
CA SER A 147 11.70 14.81 -9.00
C SER A 147 11.47 13.92 -7.77
N LEU A 148 10.22 13.57 -7.46
CA LEU A 148 9.92 12.72 -6.31
C LEU A 148 10.53 11.31 -6.42
N ARG A 149 10.53 10.74 -7.63
CA ARG A 149 11.21 9.46 -7.93
C ARG A 149 12.72 9.54 -7.74
N SER A 150 13.33 10.69 -8.03
CA SER A 150 14.76 10.91 -7.84
C SER A 150 15.09 11.00 -6.34
N ASP A 151 14.21 11.62 -5.55
CA ASP A 151 14.44 11.87 -4.12
C ASP A 151 14.23 10.64 -3.22
N PHE A 152 13.28 9.76 -3.58
CA PHE A 152 12.80 8.66 -2.72
C PHE A 152 13.12 7.24 -3.19
N GLU A 153 13.94 7.10 -4.24
CA GLU A 153 14.14 5.87 -5.03
C GLU A 153 13.00 5.57 -6.00
N ARG A 154 13.30 5.63 -7.30
CA ARG A 154 12.32 5.51 -8.39
C ARG A 154 11.44 4.24 -8.30
N ARG A 155 11.96 3.13 -7.77
CA ARG A 155 11.22 1.86 -7.64
C ARG A 155 10.18 1.87 -6.52
N SER A 156 10.30 2.79 -5.57
CA SER A 156 9.40 2.93 -4.42
C SER A 156 8.21 3.86 -4.69
N VAL A 157 8.18 4.55 -5.85
CA VAL A 157 7.12 5.50 -6.22
C VAL A 157 6.31 4.98 -7.41
N HIS A 158 5.07 4.58 -7.12
CA HIS A 158 4.12 4.00 -8.08
C HIS A 158 3.02 4.99 -8.37
N ALA A 159 2.83 5.35 -9.64
CA ALA A 159 1.74 6.23 -10.07
C ALA A 159 0.61 5.38 -10.67
N ILE A 160 -0.57 5.44 -10.06
CA ILE A 160 -1.79 4.83 -10.56
C ILE A 160 -2.48 5.87 -11.45
N PRO A 161 -2.62 5.62 -12.77
CA PRO A 161 -3.27 6.56 -13.68
C PRO A 161 -4.75 6.76 -13.33
N THR A 162 -5.28 7.91 -13.72
CA THR A 162 -6.71 8.19 -13.64
C THR A 162 -7.49 7.14 -14.43
N ASP A 163 -8.41 6.45 -13.75
CA ASP A 163 -9.27 5.44 -14.35
C ASP A 163 -10.70 5.59 -13.84
N PRO A 164 -11.66 5.97 -14.70
CA PRO A 164 -13.06 6.11 -14.31
C PRO A 164 -13.65 4.86 -13.67
N ALA A 165 -13.17 3.67 -14.03
CA ALA A 165 -13.66 2.41 -13.46
C ALA A 165 -13.25 2.22 -11.99
N LEU A 166 -12.27 2.98 -11.48
CA LEU A 166 -11.94 3.02 -10.06
C LEU A 166 -12.88 3.93 -9.25
N ALA A 167 -13.48 4.95 -9.88
CA ALA A 167 -14.31 5.97 -9.22
C ALA A 167 -15.77 5.55 -8.98
N VAL A 168 -16.24 4.46 -9.59
CA VAL A 168 -17.65 4.00 -9.54
C VAL A 168 -18.09 3.55 -8.14
N GLY A 169 -17.14 3.35 -7.20
CA GLY A 169 -17.42 2.72 -5.91
C GLY A 169 -17.72 1.21 -6.06
N GLY A 170 -17.87 0.51 -4.93
CA GLY A 170 -18.12 -0.94 -4.92
C GLY A 170 -17.01 -1.76 -5.58
N ARG A 171 -17.34 -2.97 -6.02
CA ARG A 171 -16.33 -3.94 -6.49
C ARG A 171 -15.53 -3.40 -7.69
N ILE A 172 -14.21 -3.46 -7.59
CA ILE A 172 -13.32 -3.06 -8.69
C ILE A 172 -13.43 -4.10 -9.83
N ALA A 173 -14.00 -3.69 -10.95
CA ALA A 173 -14.12 -4.53 -12.13
C ALA A 173 -12.80 -4.55 -12.92
N MET A 174 -11.87 -5.45 -12.56
CA MET A 174 -10.55 -5.58 -13.20
C MET A 174 -10.58 -5.60 -14.75
N PRO A 175 -11.54 -6.29 -15.41
CA PRO A 175 -11.64 -6.26 -16.88
C PRO A 175 -11.93 -4.87 -17.47
N ARG A 176 -12.59 -3.98 -16.70
CA ARG A 176 -12.96 -2.62 -17.12
C ARG A 176 -11.84 -1.60 -16.91
N LEU A 177 -10.84 -1.92 -16.08
CA LEU A 177 -9.69 -1.05 -15.89
C LEU A 177 -8.90 -0.91 -17.20
N ALA A 178 -8.39 0.29 -17.47
CA ALA A 178 -7.47 0.50 -18.57
C ALA A 178 -6.20 -0.32 -18.36
N ARG A 179 -5.56 -0.73 -19.47
CA ARG A 179 -4.31 -1.52 -19.42
C ARG A 179 -3.21 -0.85 -18.57
N PRO A 180 -2.97 0.47 -18.66
CA PRO A 180 -2.00 1.15 -17.81
C PRO A 180 -2.31 1.04 -16.31
N THR A 181 -3.58 1.16 -15.93
CA THR A 181 -4.05 1.03 -14.53
C THR A 181 -3.81 -0.37 -14.00
N ARG A 182 -4.19 -1.40 -14.77
CA ARG A 182 -3.93 -2.81 -14.40
C ARG A 182 -2.44 -3.07 -14.22
N ARG A 183 -1.61 -2.52 -15.10
CA ARG A 183 -0.16 -2.66 -15.01
C ARG A 183 0.39 -1.96 -13.75
N ALA A 184 -0.02 -0.72 -13.49
CA ALA A 184 0.41 0.01 -12.29
C ALA A 184 0.02 -0.72 -11.00
N ALA A 185 -1.21 -1.25 -10.94
CA ALA A 185 -1.67 -2.06 -9.81
C ALA A 185 -0.86 -3.35 -9.65
N HIS A 186 -0.55 -4.05 -10.75
CA HIS A 186 0.28 -5.24 -10.74
C HIS A 186 1.71 -4.94 -10.28
N ASP A 187 2.34 -3.89 -10.83
CA ASP A 187 3.71 -3.49 -10.51
C ASP A 187 3.83 -3.08 -9.04
N LEU A 188 2.84 -2.35 -8.50
CA LEU A 188 2.75 -2.01 -7.08
C LEU A 188 2.62 -3.26 -6.20
N ALA A 189 1.69 -4.17 -6.54
CA ALA A 189 1.48 -5.40 -5.79
C ALA A 189 2.71 -6.31 -5.82
N ALA A 190 3.37 -6.45 -6.97
CA ALA A 190 4.60 -7.21 -7.11
C ALA A 190 5.74 -6.61 -6.27
N HIS A 191 5.87 -5.28 -6.21
CA HIS A 191 6.89 -4.63 -5.39
C HIS A 191 6.65 -4.86 -3.89
N VAL A 192 5.41 -4.65 -3.41
CA VAL A 192 5.06 -4.91 -2.01
C VAL A 192 5.21 -6.39 -1.66
N ALA A 193 4.82 -7.29 -2.56
CA ALA A 193 4.98 -8.73 -2.42
C ALA A 193 6.46 -9.14 -2.27
N ASP A 194 7.37 -8.50 -3.01
CA ASP A 194 8.81 -8.74 -2.91
C ASP A 194 9.38 -8.23 -1.57
N LEU A 195 8.96 -7.03 -1.11
CA LEU A 195 9.32 -6.53 0.21
C LEU A 195 8.83 -7.47 1.32
N VAL A 196 7.59 -7.96 1.25
CA VAL A 196 7.07 -8.95 2.20
C VAL A 196 7.95 -10.20 2.25
N SER A 197 8.35 -10.74 1.09
CA SER A 197 9.21 -11.92 1.02
C SER A 197 10.59 -11.66 1.66
N ARG A 198 11.20 -10.50 1.40
CA ARG A 198 12.49 -10.09 1.98
C ARG A 198 12.43 -9.94 3.48
N HIS A 199 11.39 -9.27 4.01
CA HIS A 199 11.27 -9.03 5.45
C HIS A 199 10.85 -10.28 6.21
N ARG A 200 10.06 -11.18 5.61
CA ARG A 200 9.72 -12.48 6.21
C ARG A 200 10.95 -13.36 6.41
N ALA A 201 11.88 -13.38 5.47
CA ALA A 201 13.12 -14.15 5.61
C ALA A 201 13.95 -13.71 6.84
N GLY A 202 13.83 -12.43 7.24
CA GLY A 202 14.47 -11.89 8.44
C GLY A 202 13.71 -12.13 9.75
N VAL A 203 12.47 -12.62 9.72
CA VAL A 203 11.66 -12.90 10.92
C VAL A 203 11.89 -14.32 11.47
N GLY A 204 12.35 -15.25 10.61
CA GLY A 204 12.59 -16.65 10.97
C GLY A 204 14.06 -17.04 11.11
N GLY A 205 14.97 -16.06 11.15
CA GLY A 205 16.42 -16.25 11.32
C GLY A 205 16.88 -16.02 12.75
#